data_AF-A0A3S0L9R1-F1
#
_entry.id   AF-A0A3S0L9R1-F1
#
_cell.length_a   1.000
_cell.length_b   1.000
_cell.length_c   1.000
_cell.angle_alpha   90.00
_cell.angle_beta   90.00
_cell.angle_gamma   90.00
#
_symmetry.space_group_name_H-M   'P 1'
#
loop_
_entity.id
_entity.type
_entity.pdbx_description
1 polymer ?
#
loop_
_entity_poly.entity_id
_entity_poly.type
_entity_poly.pdbx_seq_one_letter_code
_entity_poly.pdbx_strand_id
1 'polypeptide(L)'
;MNQTSAKVICGLLVVIYAIFIPKFFLEQYSLVQKFKQAQEWPTVTGTVKKTDRMAEPRRQHMNGYTVAVQYEYAVNGASFSNVQDTFLTAGQIFTNKSFDEKSSADLASRFPAGKTVLVHYNKTMPADSYIDVNISTAAFLPFIAFGAVGPFLLLIYFGLFGKGRMPVSAKEQVN
;
A
#
# COMPACT_ATOMS: atom_id res chain seq x y z
N MET A 1 0.34 -27.45 27.78
CA MET A 1 0.88 -27.00 26.48
C MET A 1 2.39 -27.18 26.53
N ASN A 2 2.95 -28.08 25.71
CA ASN A 2 4.36 -28.49 25.85
C ASN A 2 5.30 -27.43 25.24
N GLN A 3 6.44 -27.21 25.88
CA GLN A 3 7.50 -26.27 25.45
C GLN A 3 7.94 -26.47 23.98
N THR A 4 7.89 -27.71 23.49
CA THR A 4 8.16 -28.07 22.10
C THR A 4 7.09 -27.55 21.13
N SER A 5 5.81 -27.66 21.48
CA SER A 5 4.72 -27.16 20.66
C SER A 5 4.75 -25.64 20.52
N ALA A 6 5.10 -24.91 21.59
CA ALA A 6 5.22 -23.46 21.56
C ALA A 6 6.33 -22.97 20.61
N LYS A 7 7.48 -23.65 20.59
CA LYS A 7 8.59 -23.30 19.68
C LYS A 7 8.24 -23.51 18.22
N VAL A 8 7.56 -24.60 17.90
CA VAL A 8 7.13 -24.91 16.52
C VAL A 8 6.10 -23.89 16.03
N ILE A 9 5.14 -23.51 16.88
CA ILE A 9 4.14 -22.49 16.55
C ILE A 9 4.80 -21.12 16.30
N CYS A 10 5.71 -20.69 17.19
CA CYS A 10 6.45 -19.43 17.00
C CYS A 10 7.30 -19.44 15.72
N GLY A 11 7.98 -20.56 15.41
CA GLY A 11 8.76 -20.70 14.17
C GLY A 11 7.89 -20.58 12.92
N LEU A 12 6.71 -21.21 12.90
CA LEU A 12 5.76 -21.10 11.79
C LEU A 12 5.25 -19.66 11.60
N LEU A 13 4.94 -18.96 12.69
CA LEU A 13 4.50 -17.56 12.64
C LEU A 13 5.58 -16.63 12.07
N VAL A 14 6.86 -16.86 12.40
CA VAL A 14 8.00 -16.11 11.84
C VAL A 14 8.15 -16.35 10.35
N VAL A 15 8.01 -17.60 9.88
CA VAL A 15 8.08 -17.93 8.45
C VAL A 15 6.91 -17.32 7.68
N ILE A 16 5.69 -17.39 8.23
CA ILE A 16 4.51 -16.73 7.65
C ILE A 16 4.75 -15.22 7.56
N TYR A 17 5.24 -14.60 8.63
CA TYR A 17 5.57 -13.18 8.63
C TYR A 17 6.62 -12.84 7.56
N ALA A 18 7.70 -13.62 7.46
CA ALA A 18 8.78 -13.41 6.50
C ALA A 18 8.37 -13.57 5.03
N ILE A 19 7.31 -14.32 4.73
CA ILE A 19 6.83 -14.54 3.36
C ILE A 19 5.73 -13.54 2.98
N PHE A 20 4.76 -13.30 3.87
CA PHE A 20 3.59 -12.50 3.54
C PHE A 20 3.87 -10.99 3.56
N ILE A 21 4.71 -10.53 4.49
CA ILE A 21 5.02 -9.11 4.65
C ILE A 21 5.75 -8.56 3.41
N PRO A 22 6.86 -9.14 2.91
CA PRO A 22 7.58 -8.56 1.78
C PRO A 22 6.71 -8.44 0.52
N LYS A 23 5.90 -9.46 0.21
CA LYS A 23 5.02 -9.43 -0.97
C LYS A 23 4.01 -8.27 -0.88
N PHE A 24 3.35 -8.13 0.26
CA PHE A 24 2.40 -7.04 0.48
C PHE A 24 3.07 -5.66 0.34
N PHE A 25 4.28 -5.51 0.89
CA PHE A 25 5.04 -4.26 0.81
C PHE A 25 5.55 -3.93 -0.60
N LEU A 26 5.96 -4.93 -1.40
CA LEU A 26 6.41 -4.73 -2.77
C LEU A 26 5.29 -4.19 -3.68
N GLU A 27 4.09 -4.73 -3.54
CA GLU A 27 2.90 -4.27 -4.30
C GLU A 27 2.60 -2.79 -3.99
N GLN A 28 2.59 -2.43 -2.70
CA GLN A 28 2.35 -1.06 -2.23
C GLN A 28 3.45 -0.09 -2.69
N TYR A 29 4.72 -0.50 -2.62
CA TYR A 29 5.86 0.30 -3.04
C TYR A 29 5.81 0.62 -4.54
N SER A 30 5.45 -0.36 -5.37
CA SER A 30 5.38 -0.18 -6.82
C SER A 30 4.36 0.90 -7.22
N LEU A 31 3.23 0.99 -6.50
CA LEU A 31 2.19 1.97 -6.77
C LEU A 31 2.64 3.38 -6.34
N VAL A 32 3.25 3.50 -5.16
CA VAL A 32 3.82 4.79 -4.71
C VAL A 32 4.90 5.30 -5.68
N GLN A 33 5.74 4.41 -6.21
CA GLN A 33 6.72 4.76 -7.23
C GLN A 33 6.08 5.26 -8.53
N LYS A 34 4.99 4.62 -8.99
CA LYS A 34 4.25 5.07 -10.17
C LYS A 34 3.68 6.47 -9.99
N PHE A 35 3.02 6.74 -8.86
CA PHE A 35 2.50 8.07 -8.57
C PHE A 35 3.61 9.11 -8.48
N LYS A 36 4.78 8.74 -7.93
CA LYS A 36 5.93 9.65 -7.83
C LYS A 36 6.49 9.98 -9.22
N GLN A 37 6.60 8.98 -10.10
CA GLN A 37 6.96 9.20 -11.49
C GLN A 37 5.91 10.05 -12.22
N ALA A 38 4.63 9.81 -11.95
CA ALA A 38 3.53 10.56 -12.55
C ALA A 38 3.51 12.05 -12.13
N GLN A 39 4.08 12.41 -10.98
CA GLN A 39 4.27 13.83 -10.61
C GLN A 39 5.20 14.57 -11.57
N GLU A 40 6.15 13.88 -12.19
CA GLU A 40 7.10 14.45 -13.14
C GLU A 40 6.62 14.35 -14.60
N TRP A 41 5.48 13.69 -14.84
CA TRP A 41 4.90 13.58 -16.17
C TRP A 41 4.36 14.92 -16.65
N PRO A 42 4.37 15.17 -17.97
CA PRO A 42 3.76 16.36 -18.54
C PRO A 42 2.26 16.38 -18.23
N THR A 43 1.74 17.60 -18.07
CA THR A 43 0.33 17.85 -17.77
C THR A 43 -0.39 18.39 -18.98
N VAL A 44 -1.64 17.97 -19.17
CA VAL A 44 -2.56 18.54 -20.16
C VAL A 44 -3.92 18.81 -19.50
N THR A 45 -4.64 19.78 -20.03
CA THR A 45 -6.00 20.08 -19.56
C THR A 45 -6.97 19.00 -20.05
N GLY A 46 -7.71 18.39 -19.11
CA GLY A 46 -8.77 17.43 -19.37
C GLY A 46 -10.08 17.83 -18.70
N THR A 47 -11.12 17.05 -18.95
CA THR A 47 -12.46 17.25 -18.37
C THR A 47 -12.94 15.98 -17.69
N VAL A 48 -13.48 16.11 -16.48
CA VAL A 48 -14.12 14.99 -15.79
C VAL A 48 -15.46 14.69 -16.46
N LYS A 49 -15.65 13.45 -16.92
CA LYS A 49 -16.92 13.00 -17.49
C LYS A 49 -17.89 12.57 -16.40
N LYS A 50 -17.40 11.77 -15.46
CA LYS A 50 -18.25 11.13 -14.44
C LYS A 50 -17.40 10.75 -13.24
N THR A 51 -18.01 10.82 -12.07
CA THR A 51 -17.42 10.27 -10.84
C THR A 51 -18.40 9.31 -10.23
N ASP A 52 -18.00 8.05 -10.14
CA ASP A 52 -18.77 6.95 -9.56
C ASP A 52 -18.30 6.70 -8.13
N ARG A 53 -19.25 6.60 -7.20
CA ARG A 53 -19.00 6.22 -5.81
C ARG A 53 -19.81 4.97 -5.51
N MET A 54 -19.15 3.84 -5.30
CA MET A 54 -19.81 2.56 -5.07
C MET A 54 -19.56 2.10 -3.63
N ALA A 55 -20.60 1.64 -2.94
CA ALA A 55 -20.46 1.01 -1.65
C ALA A 55 -20.04 -0.47 -1.84
N GLU A 56 -18.95 -0.88 -1.22
CA GLU A 56 -18.52 -2.27 -1.16
C GLU A 56 -19.09 -2.94 0.09
N PRO A 57 -19.90 -4.01 -0.07
CA PRO A 57 -20.39 -4.77 1.07
C PRO A 57 -19.23 -5.56 1.70
N ARG A 58 -18.65 -5.03 2.77
CA ARG A 58 -17.69 -5.77 3.60
C ARG A 58 -18.45 -6.67 4.57
N ARG A 59 -18.02 -7.94 4.66
CA ARG A 59 -18.56 -8.96 5.58
C ARG A 59 -18.39 -8.64 7.08
N GLN A 60 -17.66 -7.57 7.43
CA GLN A 60 -17.44 -7.13 8.81
C GLN A 60 -17.63 -5.61 8.90
N HIS A 61 -18.82 -5.19 9.34
CA HIS A 61 -19.20 -3.94 10.04
C HIS A 61 -18.66 -2.56 9.58
N MET A 62 -17.89 -2.44 8.50
CA MET A 62 -17.47 -1.16 7.93
C MET A 62 -17.71 -1.18 6.42
N ASN A 63 -18.70 -0.42 5.96
CA ASN A 63 -18.91 -0.20 4.53
C ASN A 63 -17.71 0.57 3.97
N GLY A 64 -16.98 -0.07 3.06
CA GLY A 64 -15.97 0.60 2.25
C GLY A 64 -16.65 1.27 1.06
N TYR A 65 -16.10 2.38 0.59
CA TYR A 65 -16.56 3.03 -0.64
C TYR A 65 -15.41 3.11 -1.63
N THR A 66 -15.64 2.69 -2.87
CA THR A 66 -14.70 2.93 -3.98
C THR A 66 -15.13 4.18 -4.74
N VAL A 67 -14.15 4.95 -5.20
CA VAL A 67 -14.37 6.15 -6.01
C VAL A 67 -13.64 5.96 -7.33
N ALA A 68 -14.36 6.07 -8.45
CA ALA A 68 -13.80 5.99 -9.79
C ALA A 68 -14.13 7.27 -10.56
N VAL A 69 -13.10 8.02 -10.96
CA VAL A 69 -13.25 9.25 -11.74
C VAL A 69 -12.89 8.97 -13.18
N GLN A 70 -13.88 9.10 -14.07
CA GLN A 70 -13.72 9.00 -15.51
C GLN A 70 -13.46 10.39 -16.08
N TYR A 71 -12.42 10.54 -16.88
CA TYR A 71 -12.05 11.81 -17.48
C TYR A 71 -11.54 11.62 -18.91
N GLU A 72 -11.58 12.71 -19.67
CA GLU A 72 -11.12 12.79 -21.05
C GLU A 72 -10.08 13.90 -21.21
N TYR A 73 -9.16 13.73 -22.14
CA TYR A 73 -8.10 14.69 -22.44
C TYR A 73 -7.62 14.50 -23.87
N ALA A 74 -7.00 15.53 -24.43
CA ALA A 74 -6.47 15.49 -25.79
C ALA A 74 -4.97 15.73 -25.79
N VAL A 75 -4.21 14.84 -26.43
CA VAL A 75 -2.76 14.96 -26.60
C VAL A 75 -2.45 14.88 -28.09
N ASN A 76 -1.76 15.89 -28.63
CA ASN A 76 -1.39 15.95 -30.05
C ASN A 76 -2.56 15.74 -31.03
N GLY A 77 -3.75 16.24 -30.69
CA GLY A 77 -4.97 16.10 -31.51
C GLY A 77 -5.69 14.75 -31.38
N ALA A 78 -5.15 13.79 -30.63
CA ALA A 78 -5.82 12.54 -30.30
C ALA A 78 -6.54 12.66 -28.96
N SER A 79 -7.80 12.21 -28.91
CA SER A 79 -8.60 12.19 -27.69
C SER A 79 -8.41 10.87 -26.95
N PHE A 80 -8.16 10.95 -25.66
CA PHE A 80 -8.00 9.82 -24.74
C PHE A 80 -9.03 9.92 -23.62
N SER A 81 -9.41 8.77 -23.10
CA SER A 81 -10.25 8.67 -21.90
C SER A 81 -9.64 7.64 -20.97
N ASN A 82 -9.67 7.93 -19.68
CA ASN A 82 -9.14 7.03 -18.65
C ASN A 82 -10.00 7.13 -17.38
N VAL A 83 -9.85 6.13 -16.51
CA VAL A 83 -10.54 6.03 -15.23
C VAL A 83 -9.50 5.89 -14.12
N GLN A 84 -9.47 6.87 -13.22
CA GLN A 84 -8.67 6.77 -12.00
C GLN A 84 -9.56 6.25 -10.87
N ASP A 85 -9.27 5.03 -10.40
CA ASP A 85 -9.97 4.35 -9.30
C ASP A 85 -9.12 4.27 -8.02
N THR A 86 -7.89 4.79 -8.08
CA THR A 86 -6.87 4.68 -7.04
C THR A 86 -6.36 6.07 -6.72
N PHE A 87 -6.42 6.45 -5.44
CA PHE A 87 -6.00 7.75 -4.95
C PHE A 87 -5.13 7.60 -3.70
N LEU A 88 -4.07 8.40 -3.57
CA LEU A 88 -3.15 8.38 -2.44
C LEU A 88 -3.42 9.57 -1.50
N THR A 89 -4.66 9.68 -1.03
CA THR A 89 -5.11 10.80 -0.19
C THR A 89 -4.50 10.78 1.21
N ALA A 90 -4.32 11.97 1.79
CA ALA A 90 -3.84 12.16 3.16
C ALA A 90 -4.74 11.46 4.19
N GLY A 91 -4.12 10.68 5.08
CA GLY A 91 -4.80 9.91 6.12
C GLY A 91 -4.91 8.41 5.82
N GLN A 92 -4.59 7.97 4.59
CA GLN A 92 -4.49 6.55 4.29
C GLN A 92 -3.05 6.05 4.46
N ILE A 93 -2.92 5.05 5.33
CA ILE A 93 -1.67 4.36 5.63
C ILE A 93 -1.31 3.40 4.48
N PHE A 94 -2.29 2.88 3.74
CA PHE A 94 -2.10 1.91 2.66
C PHE A 94 -2.77 2.37 1.37
N THR A 95 -2.24 1.96 0.22
CA THR A 95 -2.89 2.14 -1.08
C THR A 95 -4.13 1.26 -1.12
N ASN A 96 -5.25 1.80 -0.68
CA ASN A 96 -6.50 1.06 -0.60
C ASN A 96 -7.51 1.67 -1.55
N LYS A 97 -8.18 0.82 -2.34
CA LYS A 97 -9.28 1.27 -3.21
C LYS A 97 -10.52 1.66 -2.41
N SER A 98 -10.59 1.22 -1.14
CA SER A 98 -11.70 1.47 -0.24
C SER A 98 -11.43 2.68 0.68
N PHE A 99 -12.31 3.67 0.60
CA PHE A 99 -12.40 4.85 1.45
C PHE A 99 -13.54 4.72 2.46
N ASP A 100 -13.50 5.47 3.56
CA ASP A 100 -14.69 5.66 4.41
C ASP A 100 -15.73 6.56 3.71
N GLU A 101 -16.93 6.66 4.27
CA GLU A 101 -18.04 7.44 3.69
C GLU A 101 -17.70 8.92 3.52
N LYS A 102 -17.03 9.53 4.51
CA LYS A 102 -16.71 10.96 4.49
C LYS A 102 -15.61 11.26 3.49
N SER A 103 -14.56 10.45 3.49
CA SER A 103 -13.41 10.56 2.60
C SER A 103 -13.82 10.31 1.14
N SER A 104 -14.70 9.33 0.89
CA SER A 104 -15.24 9.08 -0.45
C SER A 104 -16.16 10.20 -0.95
N ALA A 105 -16.99 10.78 -0.06
CA ALA A 105 -17.81 11.94 -0.38
C ALA A 105 -16.95 13.17 -0.72
N ASP A 106 -15.94 13.45 0.10
CA ASP A 106 -15.00 14.55 -0.11
C ASP A 106 -14.26 14.38 -1.44
N LEU A 107 -13.70 13.19 -1.69
CA LEU A 107 -13.01 12.89 -2.93
C LEU A 107 -13.91 13.03 -4.17
N ALA A 108 -15.14 12.51 -4.12
CA ALA A 108 -16.09 12.66 -5.22
C ALA A 108 -16.45 14.14 -5.47
N SER A 109 -16.57 14.94 -4.40
CA SER A 109 -16.87 16.37 -4.50
C SER A 109 -15.72 17.20 -5.10
N ARG A 110 -14.47 16.73 -5.01
CA ARG A 110 -13.32 17.36 -5.67
C ARG A 110 -13.34 17.21 -7.19
N PHE A 111 -14.03 16.19 -7.71
CA PHE A 111 -14.10 15.86 -9.13
C PHE A 111 -15.54 15.75 -9.63
N PRO A 112 -16.34 16.84 -9.63
CA PRO A 112 -17.67 16.81 -10.24
C PRO A 112 -17.57 16.68 -11.77
N ALA A 113 -18.60 16.10 -12.38
CA ALA A 113 -18.71 16.04 -13.83
C ALA A 113 -18.66 17.45 -14.46
N GLY A 114 -17.96 17.57 -15.58
CA GLY A 114 -17.72 18.84 -16.27
C GLY A 114 -16.58 19.68 -15.71
N LYS A 115 -15.96 19.29 -14.58
CA LYS A 115 -14.82 20.03 -14.05
C LYS A 115 -13.58 19.86 -14.93
N THR A 116 -12.92 20.97 -15.21
CA THR A 116 -11.60 21.00 -15.82
C THR A 116 -10.53 20.56 -14.81
N VAL A 117 -9.70 19.59 -15.20
CA VAL A 117 -8.64 19.01 -14.37
C VAL A 117 -7.32 18.96 -15.12
N LEU A 118 -6.21 18.98 -14.39
CA LEU A 118 -4.89 18.72 -14.96
C LEU A 118 -4.66 17.21 -14.99
N VAL A 119 -4.41 16.68 -16.17
CA VAL A 119 -4.12 15.26 -16.41
C VAL A 119 -2.63 15.11 -16.63
N HIS A 120 -1.96 14.40 -15.73
CA HIS A 120 -0.59 13.93 -15.91
C HIS A 120 -0.61 12.72 -16.84
N TYR A 121 0.02 12.80 -18.00
CA TYR A 121 0.01 11.71 -18.98
C TYR A 121 1.42 11.22 -19.29
N ASN A 122 1.56 9.92 -19.54
CA ASN A 122 2.85 9.35 -19.90
C ASN A 122 3.19 9.68 -21.36
N LYS A 123 4.36 10.32 -21.61
CA LYS A 123 4.81 10.69 -22.97
C LYS A 123 4.98 9.50 -23.91
N THR A 124 5.44 8.36 -23.39
CA THR A 124 5.69 7.16 -24.21
C THR A 124 4.41 6.36 -24.41
N MET A 125 3.46 6.45 -23.47
CA MET A 125 2.18 5.77 -23.54
C MET A 125 1.04 6.69 -23.06
N PRO A 126 0.49 7.58 -23.93
CA PRO A 126 -0.48 8.58 -23.53
C PRO A 126 -1.78 8.06 -22.94
N ALA A 127 -2.08 6.76 -23.10
CA ALA A 127 -3.21 6.08 -22.46
C ALA A 127 -3.03 5.93 -20.94
N ASP A 128 -1.79 5.93 -20.43
CA ASP A 128 -1.50 5.92 -19.00
C ASP A 128 -1.50 7.36 -18.49
N SER A 129 -2.42 7.66 -17.59
CA SER A 129 -2.63 9.00 -17.08
C SER A 129 -3.25 9.01 -15.69
N TYR A 130 -3.06 10.11 -14.96
CA TYR A 130 -3.59 10.35 -13.63
C TYR A 130 -4.01 11.82 -13.48
N ILE A 131 -5.13 12.07 -12.81
CA ILE A 131 -5.64 13.43 -12.48
C ILE A 131 -5.20 13.90 -11.10
N ASP A 132 -4.93 12.97 -10.19
CA ASP A 132 -4.41 13.26 -8.87
C ASP A 132 -3.21 12.38 -8.60
N VAL A 133 -2.04 13.00 -8.58
CA VAL A 133 -0.75 12.36 -8.32
C VAL A 133 -0.20 12.71 -6.94
N ASN A 134 -0.98 13.42 -6.10
CA ASN A 134 -0.53 13.80 -4.77
C ASN A 134 -0.33 12.56 -3.90
N ILE A 135 0.89 12.40 -3.40
CA ILE A 135 1.23 11.35 -2.44
C ILE A 135 1.28 12.00 -1.06
N SER A 136 0.43 11.55 -0.14
CA SER A 136 0.59 11.95 1.25
C SER A 136 1.84 11.30 1.86
N THR A 137 2.63 12.07 2.61
CA THR A 137 3.75 11.56 3.42
C THR A 137 3.31 10.46 4.39
N ALA A 138 2.02 10.46 4.78
CA ALA A 138 1.44 9.43 5.65
C ALA A 138 1.43 8.03 5.01
N ALA A 139 1.45 7.92 3.67
CA ALA A 139 1.55 6.65 2.97
C ALA A 139 2.90 5.93 3.23
N PHE A 140 3.91 6.62 3.77
CA PHE A 140 5.23 6.05 4.10
C PHE A 140 5.35 5.57 5.56
N LEU A 141 4.45 5.98 6.46
CA LEU A 141 4.47 5.59 7.88
C LEU A 141 4.52 4.07 8.15
N PRO A 142 3.77 3.20 7.44
CA PRO A 142 3.83 1.76 7.73
C PRO A 142 5.15 1.15 7.26
N PHE A 143 5.79 1.69 6.21
CA PHE A 143 7.11 1.24 5.77
C PHE A 143 8.16 1.48 6.87
N ILE A 144 8.09 2.64 7.54
CA ILE A 144 8.98 2.98 8.65
C ILE A 144 8.68 2.12 9.88
N ALA A 145 7.40 1.96 10.25
CA ALA A 145 7.00 1.22 11.45
C ALA A 145 7.35 -0.28 11.37
N PHE A 146 7.08 -0.93 10.22
CA PHE A 146 7.34 -2.38 10.07
C PHE A 146 8.80 -2.70 9.73
N GLY A 147 9.52 -1.78 9.06
CA GLY A 147 10.94 -1.92 8.78
C GLY A 147 11.81 -2.04 10.04
N ALA A 148 11.42 -1.40 11.15
CA ALA A 148 12.15 -1.46 12.42
C ALA A 148 11.72 -2.63 13.33
N VAL A 149 10.42 -2.98 13.35
CA VAL A 149 9.88 -3.98 14.29
C VAL A 149 10.17 -5.41 13.87
N GLY A 150 10.16 -5.71 12.57
CA GLY A 150 10.40 -7.07 12.05
C GLY A 150 11.78 -7.64 12.42
N PRO A 151 12.89 -6.94 12.13
CA PRO A 151 14.23 -7.38 12.50
C PRO A 151 14.40 -7.48 14.02
N PHE A 152 13.77 -6.59 14.78
CA PHE A 152 13.83 -6.58 16.24
C PHE A 152 13.14 -7.81 16.87
N LEU A 153 11.98 -8.21 16.35
CA LEU A 153 11.30 -9.44 16.79
C LEU A 153 12.09 -10.70 16.43
N LEU A 154 12.74 -10.72 15.26
CA LEU A 154 13.66 -11.79 14.86
C LEU A 154 14.86 -11.87 15.80
N LEU A 155 15.48 -10.74 16.15
CA LEU A 155 16.59 -10.69 17.10
C LEU A 155 16.19 -11.14 18.50
N ILE A 156 14.99 -10.76 18.97
CA ILE A 156 14.45 -11.24 20.24
C ILE A 156 14.22 -12.75 20.21
N TYR A 157 13.66 -13.29 19.12
CA TYR A 157 13.46 -14.72 18.95
C TYR A 157 14.79 -15.49 18.98
N PHE A 158 15.78 -15.05 18.20
CA PHE A 158 17.11 -15.67 18.21
C PHE A 158 17.86 -15.47 19.54
N GLY A 159 17.66 -14.35 20.23
CA GLY A 159 18.27 -14.09 21.55
C GLY A 159 17.67 -14.92 22.68
N LEU A 160 16.34 -15.11 22.70
CA LEU A 160 15.64 -15.88 23.73
C LEU A 160 15.72 -17.39 23.50
N PHE A 161 15.76 -17.84 22.25
CA PHE A 161 15.71 -19.27 21.91
C PHE A 161 17.02 -19.84 21.34
N GLY A 162 17.98 -19.00 20.94
CA GLY A 162 19.27 -19.42 20.39
C GLY A 162 20.33 -19.85 21.41
N LYS A 163 20.09 -19.68 22.72
CA LYS A 163 20.97 -20.20 23.77
C LYS A 163 20.72 -21.70 24.01
N GLY A 164 21.08 -22.52 23.01
CA GLY A 164 21.38 -23.92 23.23
C GLY A 164 22.59 -24.04 24.15
N ARG A 165 22.38 -24.63 25.33
CA ARG A 165 23.43 -24.90 26.33
C ARG A 165 24.61 -25.59 25.65
N MET A 166 25.80 -24.98 25.71
CA MET A 166 27.03 -25.69 25.40
C MET A 166 27.11 -26.91 26.34
N PRO A 167 27.39 -28.13 25.84
CA PRO A 167 27.76 -29.21 26.72
C PRO A 167 29.08 -28.81 27.39
N VAL A 168 29.02 -28.54 28.69
CA VAL A 168 30.21 -28.49 29.54
C VAL A 168 30.73 -29.93 29.57
N SER A 169 31.57 -30.29 28.60
CA SER A 169 32.34 -31.53 28.67
C SER A 169 33.40 -31.34 29.73
N ALA A 170 33.04 -31.75 30.93
CA ALA A 170 33.87 -32.22 32.03
C ALA A 170 35.38 -32.23 31.72
N LYS A 171 36.07 -31.12 32.03
CA LYS A 171 37.29 -31.28 32.80
C LYS A 171 36.83 -31.72 34.19
N GLU A 172 37.51 -32.70 34.78
CA GLU A 172 37.39 -33.07 36.20
C GLU A 172 36.35 -34.15 36.54
N GLN A 173 36.68 -35.40 36.18
CA GLN A 173 36.53 -36.51 37.12
C GLN A 173 37.90 -37.18 37.25
N VAL A 174 38.57 -36.80 38.34
CA VAL A 174 39.73 -37.46 38.94
C VAL A 174 39.33 -38.90 39.29
N ASN A 175 40.02 -39.89 38.70
CA ASN A 175 40.82 -40.89 39.42
C ASN A 175 41.65 -41.70 38.40
#